data_AF-A0A3A4PX16-F1
#
_entry.id   AF-A0A3A4PX16-F1
#
_cell.length_a   1.000
_cell.length_b   1.000
_cell.length_c   1.000
_cell.angle_alpha   90.00
_cell.angle_beta   90.00
_cell.angle_gamma   90.00
#
_symmetry.space_group_name_H-M   'P 1'
#
loop_
_entity.id
_entity.type
_entity.pdbx_description
1 polymer ?
#
loop_
_entity_poly.entity_id
_entity_poly.type
_entity_poly.pdbx_seq_one_letter_code
_entity_poly.pdbx_strand_id
1 'polypeptide(L)'
;MAAVLRERTRRYQQEQRGEATQPGEATQRGEPTQRGERTRRYQQEQRGEPARRFGDELFAEAYIDGREFNLSLLCGPRGPQVLPPAEIDFVDYPPEKPHIVGYAAKWDDRAFEYHATPRRFDVDEADRGLVETLRALAVHCWRLFDLRGHVRVDFRVDERNQPWILEVNANPCLSPEAGFMAAAARAGLTIEHVVERLLRDAVGS
;
A
#
# COMPACT_ATOMS: atom_id res chain seq x y z
N MET A 1 22.93 -4.55 -9.38
CA MET A 1 21.53 -4.05 -9.49
C MET A 1 21.43 -2.57 -9.85
N ALA A 2 22.10 -1.64 -9.15
CA ALA A 2 22.01 -0.20 -9.44
C ALA A 2 22.49 0.23 -10.85
N ALA A 3 23.43 -0.50 -11.46
CA ALA A 3 23.89 -0.22 -12.82
C ALA A 3 22.85 -0.60 -13.90
N VAL A 4 22.17 -1.74 -13.72
CA VAL A 4 21.14 -2.24 -14.67
C VAL A 4 19.89 -1.34 -14.66
N LEU A 5 19.54 -0.80 -13.49
CA LEU A 5 18.44 0.17 -13.36
C LEU A 5 18.75 1.50 -14.07
N ARG A 6 19.98 2.02 -13.94
CA ARG A 6 20.41 3.25 -14.63
C ARG A 6 20.40 3.12 -16.15
N GLU A 7 20.72 1.94 -16.67
CA GLU A 7 20.76 1.67 -18.10
C GLU A 7 19.36 1.52 -18.72
N ARG A 8 18.40 0.96 -17.95
CA ARG A 8 16.98 0.89 -18.35
C ARG A 8 16.30 2.27 -18.34
N THR A 9 16.60 3.12 -17.36
CA THR A 9 16.07 4.50 -17.30
C THR A 9 16.60 5.36 -18.46
N ARG A 10 17.86 5.17 -18.88
CA ARG A 10 18.43 5.86 -20.05
C ARG A 10 17.78 5.44 -21.36
N ARG A 11 17.51 4.14 -21.56
CA ARG A 11 16.78 3.65 -22.75
C ARG A 11 15.37 4.21 -22.83
N TYR A 12 14.64 4.19 -21.71
CA TYR A 12 13.30 4.76 -21.64
C TYR A 12 13.28 6.26 -21.98
N GLN A 13 14.26 7.03 -21.49
CA GLN A 13 14.36 8.46 -21.82
C GLN A 13 14.81 8.75 -23.26
N GLN A 14 15.53 7.82 -23.91
CA GLN A 14 15.89 7.95 -25.34
C GLN A 14 14.72 7.57 -26.26
N GLU A 15 13.95 6.54 -25.91
CA GLU A 15 12.73 6.15 -26.63
C GLU A 15 11.68 7.27 -26.60
N GLN A 16 11.51 7.94 -25.45
CA GLN A 16 10.63 9.11 -25.28
C GLN A 16 11.11 10.38 -26.02
N ARG A 17 12.39 10.41 -26.46
CA ARG A 17 12.94 11.51 -27.27
C ARG A 17 12.96 11.21 -28.77
N GLY A 18 12.76 9.94 -29.16
CA GLY A 18 12.75 9.49 -30.55
C GLY A 18 11.41 9.64 -31.26
N GLU A 19 10.30 9.79 -30.53
CA GLU A 19 8.97 10.06 -31.09
C GLU A 19 8.73 11.56 -31.32
N ALA A 20 9.63 12.19 -32.08
CA ALA A 20 9.37 13.48 -32.69
C ALA A 20 8.88 13.25 -34.13
N THR A 21 7.58 12.98 -34.26
CA THR A 21 6.89 12.95 -35.55
C THR A 21 6.92 14.35 -36.18
N GLN A 22 7.13 14.37 -37.51
CA GLN A 22 7.21 15.55 -38.37
C GLN A 22 6.00 16.51 -38.24
N PRO A 23 6.17 17.81 -38.57
CA PRO A 23 5.22 18.86 -38.21
C PRO A 23 3.97 18.81 -39.09
N GLY A 24 2.82 18.53 -38.49
CA GLY A 24 1.51 18.60 -39.13
C GLY A 24 0.42 18.86 -38.09
N GLU A 25 -0.23 20.02 -38.25
CA GLU A 25 -1.47 20.47 -37.61
C GLU A 25 -1.41 20.85 -36.12
N ALA A 26 -1.69 22.14 -35.88
CA ALA A 26 -1.81 22.75 -34.57
C ALA A 26 -3.08 22.24 -33.87
N THR A 27 -2.95 21.19 -33.07
CA THR A 27 -4.00 20.80 -32.12
C THR A 27 -3.99 21.80 -30.96
N GLN A 28 -5.11 22.51 -30.82
CA GLN A 28 -5.37 23.45 -29.72
C GLN A 28 -5.03 22.79 -28.38
N ARG A 29 -4.10 23.38 -27.63
CA ARG A 29 -3.84 23.03 -26.24
C ARG A 29 -5.12 23.29 -25.45
N GLY A 30 -5.85 22.23 -25.12
CA GLY A 30 -6.98 22.31 -24.21
C GLY A 30 -6.54 22.92 -22.88
N GLU A 31 -7.35 23.83 -22.36
CA GLU A 31 -7.07 24.51 -21.09
C GLU A 31 -6.87 23.49 -19.95
N PRO A 32 -5.95 23.74 -19.01
CA PRO A 32 -5.76 22.86 -17.87
C PRO A 32 -7.09 22.77 -17.08
N THR A 33 -7.55 21.55 -16.81
CA THR A 33 -8.72 21.37 -15.95
C THR A 33 -8.41 21.87 -14.54
N GLN A 34 -9.40 22.45 -13.84
CA GLN A 34 -9.24 22.94 -12.46
C GLN A 34 -8.64 21.89 -11.50
N ARG A 35 -8.86 20.59 -11.78
CA ARG A 35 -8.24 19.46 -11.08
C ARG A 35 -6.73 19.37 -11.32
N GLY A 36 -6.27 19.50 -12.57
CA GLY A 36 -4.85 19.49 -12.92
C GLY A 36 -4.07 20.68 -12.38
N GLU A 37 -4.71 21.84 -12.25
CA GLU A 37 -4.12 23.04 -11.65
C GLU A 37 -3.97 22.91 -10.12
N ARG A 38 -4.98 22.36 -9.43
CA ARG A 38 -4.91 22.09 -7.98
C ARG A 38 -3.78 21.12 -7.63
N THR A 39 -3.62 20.02 -8.38
CA THR A 39 -2.55 19.05 -8.16
C THR A 39 -1.16 19.66 -8.35
N ARG A 40 -0.97 20.48 -9.40
CA ARG A 40 0.31 21.18 -9.64
C ARG A 40 0.64 22.20 -8.55
N ARG A 41 -0.36 22.90 -8.04
CA ARG A 41 -0.18 23.91 -6.98
C ARG A 41 0.22 23.28 -5.64
N TYR A 42 -0.46 22.20 -5.23
CA TYR A 42 -0.12 21.45 -4.01
C TYR A 42 1.31 20.86 -4.08
N GLN A 43 1.71 20.34 -5.24
CA GLN A 43 3.06 19.81 -5.46
C GLN A 43 4.16 20.89 -5.44
N GLN A 44 3.85 22.14 -5.80
CA GLN A 44 4.79 23.26 -5.72
C GLN A 44 4.90 23.82 -4.29
N GLU A 45 3.77 23.93 -3.58
CA GLU A 45 3.72 24.49 -2.22
C GLU A 45 4.36 23.56 -1.18
N GLN A 46 4.31 22.24 -1.38
CA GLN A 46 4.82 21.24 -0.41
C GLN A 46 6.25 20.75 -0.69
N ARG A 47 7.01 21.35 -1.62
CA ARG A 47 8.39 20.93 -1.95
C ARG A 47 9.44 21.33 -0.91
N GLY A 48 9.16 22.28 -0.02
CA GLY A 48 10.18 22.92 0.83
C GLY A 48 10.56 22.14 2.09
N GLU A 49 9.59 21.67 2.86
CA GLU A 49 9.76 21.01 4.16
C GLU A 49 10.02 19.48 4.03
N PRO A 50 9.23 18.70 3.29
CA PRO A 50 9.40 17.26 3.16
C PRO A 50 10.73 16.83 2.52
N ALA A 51 11.21 17.56 1.50
CA ALA A 51 12.46 17.22 0.81
C ALA A 51 13.68 17.25 1.74
N ARG A 52 13.68 18.16 2.73
CA ARG A 52 14.76 18.25 3.72
C ARG A 52 14.78 17.07 4.71
N ARG A 53 13.63 16.40 4.91
CA ARG A 53 13.46 15.33 5.89
C ARG A 53 13.47 13.93 5.27
N PHE A 54 12.99 13.78 4.04
CA PHE A 54 12.73 12.48 3.41
C PHE A 54 13.50 12.25 2.10
N GLY A 55 14.37 13.19 1.70
CA GLY A 55 15.19 13.11 0.48
C GLY A 55 14.55 13.81 -0.72
N ASP A 56 15.28 13.82 -1.84
CA ASP A 56 14.94 14.61 -3.03
C ASP A 56 13.88 13.95 -3.94
N GLU A 57 13.59 12.67 -3.73
CA GLU A 57 12.61 11.91 -4.52
C GLU A 57 11.28 11.82 -3.78
N LEU A 58 10.32 12.66 -4.19
CA LEU A 58 8.96 12.67 -3.68
C LEU A 58 8.01 12.03 -4.70
N PHE A 59 7.10 11.18 -4.21
CA PHE A 59 6.01 10.62 -4.99
C PHE A 59 4.70 11.32 -4.63
N ALA A 60 3.87 11.61 -5.65
CA ALA A 60 2.56 12.23 -5.46
C ALA A 60 1.51 11.35 -6.15
N GLU A 61 0.52 10.93 -5.37
CA GLU A 61 -0.55 10.05 -5.81
C GLU A 61 -1.92 10.67 -5.56
N ALA A 62 -2.92 10.18 -6.30
CA ALA A 62 -4.30 10.56 -6.04
C ALA A 62 -4.73 9.93 -4.71
N TYR A 63 -5.29 10.74 -3.81
CA TYR A 63 -5.93 10.22 -2.60
C TYR A 63 -7.15 9.39 -2.97
N ILE A 64 -7.12 8.11 -2.59
CA ILE A 64 -8.27 7.20 -2.72
C ILE A 64 -8.99 7.21 -1.38
N ASP A 65 -10.16 7.85 -1.36
CA ASP A 65 -11.03 7.85 -0.19
C ASP A 65 -11.81 6.54 -0.08
N GLY A 66 -12.26 6.23 1.13
CA GLY A 66 -13.01 5.02 1.43
C GLY A 66 -12.35 4.16 2.49
N ARG A 67 -12.55 2.84 2.40
CA ARG A 67 -12.14 1.86 3.42
C ARG A 67 -10.68 1.49 3.26
N GLU A 68 -10.02 1.13 4.37
CA GLU A 68 -8.64 0.63 4.36
C GLU A 68 -8.58 -0.80 4.86
N PHE A 69 -7.90 -1.67 4.12
CA PHE A 69 -7.69 -3.07 4.48
C PHE A 69 -6.22 -3.43 4.50
N ASN A 70 -5.83 -4.31 5.40
CA ASN A 70 -4.49 -4.89 5.46
C ASN A 70 -4.62 -6.41 5.38
N LEU A 71 -3.99 -7.02 4.38
CA LEU A 71 -3.96 -8.47 4.21
C LEU A 71 -2.53 -8.98 4.42
N SER A 72 -2.36 -9.77 5.47
CA SER A 72 -1.08 -10.39 5.78
C SER A 72 -0.97 -11.78 5.12
N LEU A 73 0.20 -12.09 4.59
CA LEU A 73 0.53 -13.37 3.96
C LEU A 73 1.73 -13.98 4.66
N LEU A 74 1.64 -15.26 4.97
CA LEU A 74 2.72 -16.03 5.62
C LEU A 74 3.08 -17.23 4.76
N CYS A 75 4.39 -17.44 4.54
CA CYS A 75 4.94 -18.56 3.80
C CYS A 75 4.39 -19.89 4.30
N GLY A 76 4.05 -20.78 3.37
CA GLY A 76 3.44 -22.07 3.66
C GLY A 76 3.93 -23.15 2.70
N PRO A 77 3.67 -24.43 2.99
CA PRO A 77 4.26 -25.55 2.26
C PRO A 77 3.84 -25.62 0.78
N ARG A 78 2.76 -24.94 0.39
CA ARG A 78 2.23 -24.91 -0.98
C ARG A 78 2.06 -23.48 -1.51
N GLY A 79 2.84 -22.54 -0.97
CA GLY A 79 2.70 -21.10 -1.23
C GLY A 79 2.11 -20.35 -0.03
N PRO A 80 1.80 -19.05 -0.21
CA PRO A 80 1.40 -18.19 0.89
C PRO A 80 0.04 -18.59 1.46
N GLN A 81 -0.06 -18.59 2.79
CA GLN A 81 -1.33 -18.54 3.49
C GLN A 81 -1.74 -17.08 3.66
N VAL A 82 -2.89 -16.69 3.14
CA VAL A 82 -3.49 -15.37 3.40
C VAL A 82 -4.22 -15.41 4.75
N LEU A 83 -3.75 -14.60 5.71
CA LEU A 83 -4.31 -14.49 7.04
C LEU A 83 -5.67 -13.75 7.02
N PRO A 84 -6.44 -13.74 8.12
CA PRO A 84 -7.67 -12.97 8.21
C PRO A 84 -7.45 -11.50 7.83
N PRO A 85 -8.27 -10.93 6.93
CA PRO A 85 -8.17 -9.52 6.55
C PRO A 85 -8.47 -8.65 7.77
N ALA A 86 -7.69 -7.59 7.94
CA ALA A 86 -7.99 -6.55 8.91
C ALA A 86 -8.51 -5.33 8.16
N GLU A 87 -9.67 -4.81 8.54
CA GLU A 87 -10.13 -3.49 8.15
C GLU A 87 -9.66 -2.48 9.21
N ILE A 88 -9.19 -1.32 8.76
CA ILE A 88 -8.94 -0.17 9.64
C ILE A 88 -10.16 0.71 9.61
N ASP A 89 -10.82 0.85 10.75
CA ASP A 89 -11.91 1.81 10.91
C ASP A 89 -11.34 3.20 11.20
N PHE A 90 -12.05 4.26 10.82
CA PHE A 90 -11.70 5.65 11.15
C PHE A 90 -12.83 6.24 12.00
N VAL A 91 -12.74 6.03 13.31
CA VAL A 91 -13.82 6.36 14.25
C VAL A 91 -13.69 7.81 14.70
N ASP A 92 -14.79 8.57 14.67
CA ASP A 92 -14.85 9.97 15.11
C ASP A 92 -13.87 10.93 14.40
N TYR A 93 -13.41 10.57 13.18
CA TYR A 93 -12.60 11.46 12.37
C TYR A 93 -13.42 12.68 11.92
N PRO A 94 -12.91 13.92 12.09
CA PRO A 94 -13.62 15.10 11.61
C PRO A 94 -13.63 15.10 10.07
N PRO A 95 -14.67 15.65 9.42
CA PRO A 95 -14.87 15.56 7.96
C PRO A 95 -13.69 16.06 7.11
N GLU A 96 -12.94 17.03 7.61
CA GLU A 96 -11.77 17.61 6.95
C GLU A 96 -10.47 16.80 7.12
N LYS A 97 -10.45 15.80 8.01
CA LYS A 97 -9.27 14.97 8.27
C LYS A 97 -9.27 13.76 7.34
N PRO A 98 -8.20 13.57 6.55
CA PRO A 98 -8.14 12.42 5.67
C PRO A 98 -8.00 11.13 6.49
N HIS A 99 -8.66 10.07 6.04
CA HIS A 99 -8.64 8.75 6.66
C HIS A 99 -7.31 8.04 6.40
N ILE A 100 -6.18 8.57 6.89
CA ILE A 100 -4.83 8.03 6.62
C ILE A 100 -4.18 7.58 7.93
N VAL A 101 -3.72 6.33 7.97
CA VAL A 101 -2.96 5.79 9.11
C VAL A 101 -1.50 6.28 9.05
N GLY A 102 -1.27 7.48 9.59
CA GLY A 102 0.04 8.11 9.71
C GLY A 102 0.88 7.63 10.90
N TYR A 103 1.97 8.34 11.18
CA TYR A 103 2.87 8.04 12.30
C TYR A 103 2.14 8.09 13.66
N ALA A 104 1.34 9.13 13.89
CA ALA A 104 0.60 9.31 15.15
C ALA A 104 -0.32 8.11 15.45
N ALA A 105 -1.03 7.64 14.42
CA ALA A 105 -1.88 6.45 14.52
C ALA A 105 -1.12 5.16 14.87
N LYS A 106 0.17 5.08 14.53
CA LYS A 106 0.98 3.86 14.69
C LYS A 106 1.82 3.85 15.97
N TRP A 107 2.30 5.01 16.41
CA TRP A 107 3.43 5.07 17.36
C TRP A 107 3.26 6.09 18.49
N ASP A 108 2.20 6.88 18.48
CA ASP A 108 1.92 7.84 19.55
C ASP A 108 0.66 7.42 20.30
N ASP A 109 0.85 6.70 21.40
CA ASP A 109 -0.24 6.18 22.24
C ASP A 109 -1.06 7.28 22.93
N ARG A 110 -0.65 8.55 22.82
CA ARG A 110 -1.38 9.72 23.32
C ARG A 110 -2.16 10.43 22.22
N ALA A 111 -1.92 10.07 20.96
CA ALA A 111 -2.59 10.69 19.83
C ALA A 111 -4.03 10.20 19.70
N PHE A 112 -4.91 11.10 19.28
CA PHE A 112 -6.30 10.76 18.94
C PHE A 112 -6.34 9.61 17.91
N GLU A 113 -5.51 9.70 16.88
CA GLU A 113 -5.46 8.76 15.77
C GLU A 113 -5.14 7.34 16.22
N TYR A 114 -4.31 7.17 17.25
CA TYR A 114 -3.93 5.85 17.75
C TYR A 114 -5.13 5.06 18.29
N HIS A 115 -6.06 5.76 18.95
CA HIS A 115 -7.29 5.18 19.47
C HIS A 115 -8.44 5.16 18.45
N ALA A 116 -8.42 6.11 17.51
CA ALA A 116 -9.45 6.30 16.51
C ALA A 116 -9.27 5.42 15.25
N THR A 117 -8.21 4.61 15.18
CA THR A 117 -7.98 3.66 14.07
C THR A 117 -7.92 2.19 14.52
N PRO A 118 -8.99 1.64 15.12
CA PRO A 118 -8.99 0.24 15.54
C PRO A 118 -8.99 -0.71 14.34
N ARG A 119 -8.46 -1.92 14.57
CA ARG A 119 -8.53 -3.01 13.60
C ARG A 119 -9.79 -3.84 13.83
N ARG A 120 -10.60 -4.01 12.79
CA ARG A 120 -11.72 -4.95 12.76
C ARG A 120 -11.36 -6.17 11.91
N PHE A 121 -11.65 -7.36 12.43
CA PHE A 121 -11.43 -8.63 11.71
C PHE A 121 -12.74 -9.31 11.30
N ASP A 122 -13.87 -8.76 11.75
CA ASP A 122 -15.18 -9.27 11.39
C ASP A 122 -15.53 -8.75 9.99
N VAL A 123 -15.88 -9.70 9.13
CA VAL A 123 -16.25 -9.45 7.74
C VAL A 123 -17.75 -9.61 7.63
N ASP A 124 -18.42 -8.54 7.21
CA ASP A 124 -19.86 -8.58 6.97
C ASP A 124 -20.19 -9.52 5.80
N GLU A 125 -21.36 -10.16 5.84
CA GLU A 125 -21.79 -11.08 4.79
C GLU A 125 -21.80 -10.41 3.40
N ALA A 126 -22.16 -9.12 3.37
CA ALA A 126 -22.16 -8.31 2.16
C ALA A 126 -20.77 -8.11 1.55
N ASP A 127 -19.71 -8.17 2.37
CA ASP A 127 -18.33 -7.91 1.97
C ASP A 127 -17.57 -9.17 1.57
N ARG A 128 -18.18 -10.35 1.63
CA ARG A 128 -17.48 -11.61 1.28
C ARG A 128 -16.85 -11.58 -0.10
N GLY A 129 -17.57 -11.08 -1.11
CA GLY A 129 -17.07 -10.97 -2.49
C GLY A 129 -15.88 -10.02 -2.61
N LEU A 130 -15.91 -8.90 -1.87
CA LEU A 130 -14.81 -7.96 -1.80
C LEU A 130 -13.59 -8.62 -1.15
N VAL A 131 -13.76 -9.28 -0.01
CA VAL A 131 -12.66 -9.95 0.71
C VAL A 131 -11.99 -11.02 -0.14
N GLU A 132 -12.75 -11.84 -0.87
CA GLU A 132 -12.15 -12.82 -1.79
C GLU A 132 -11.35 -12.16 -2.92
N THR A 133 -11.82 -11.01 -3.42
CA THR A 133 -11.07 -10.20 -4.40
C THR A 133 -9.75 -9.69 -3.81
N LEU A 134 -9.78 -9.13 -2.59
CA LEU A 134 -8.58 -8.67 -1.90
C LEU A 134 -7.58 -9.82 -1.67
N ARG A 135 -8.07 -11.00 -1.25
CA ARG A 135 -7.25 -12.20 -1.07
C ARG A 135 -6.56 -12.62 -2.36
N ALA A 136 -7.31 -12.64 -3.47
CA ALA A 136 -6.76 -12.99 -4.79
C ALA A 136 -5.69 -11.98 -5.24
N LEU A 137 -5.93 -10.68 -5.07
CA LEU A 137 -4.96 -9.63 -5.39
C LEU A 137 -3.69 -9.74 -4.53
N ALA A 138 -3.82 -10.02 -3.24
CA ALA A 138 -2.68 -10.20 -2.35
C ALA A 138 -1.79 -11.39 -2.76
N VAL A 139 -2.40 -12.52 -3.15
CA VAL A 139 -1.67 -13.68 -3.70
C VAL A 139 -1.05 -13.34 -5.06
N HIS A 140 -1.71 -12.51 -5.87
CA HIS A 140 -1.14 -12.04 -7.12
C HIS A 140 0.11 -11.19 -6.89
N CYS A 141 0.07 -10.24 -5.94
CA CYS A 141 1.25 -9.47 -5.52
C CYS A 141 2.41 -10.37 -5.07
N TRP A 142 2.11 -11.39 -4.24
CA TRP A 142 3.10 -12.35 -3.80
C TRP A 142 3.84 -13.00 -4.97
N ARG A 143 3.12 -13.45 -5.99
CA ARG A 143 3.70 -14.11 -7.18
C ARG A 143 4.42 -13.11 -8.08
N LEU A 144 3.81 -11.95 -8.32
CA LEU A 144 4.32 -10.92 -9.23
C LEU A 144 5.67 -10.37 -8.77
N PHE A 145 5.84 -10.18 -7.46
CA PHE A 145 7.05 -9.64 -6.86
C PHE A 145 8.01 -10.72 -6.32
N ASP A 146 7.75 -12.00 -6.60
CA ASP A 146 8.55 -13.14 -6.10
C ASP A 146 8.81 -13.09 -4.58
N LEU A 147 7.75 -12.80 -3.82
CA LEU A 147 7.85 -12.61 -2.37
C LEU A 147 7.99 -13.95 -1.63
N ARG A 148 8.62 -13.91 -0.46
CA ARG A 148 8.83 -15.04 0.46
C ARG A 148 8.68 -14.59 1.91
N GLY A 149 8.68 -15.53 2.85
CA GLY A 149 8.57 -15.25 4.28
C GLY A 149 7.22 -14.68 4.68
N HIS A 150 7.18 -13.42 5.12
CA HIS A 150 5.97 -12.73 5.54
C HIS A 150 5.81 -11.39 4.84
N VAL A 151 4.59 -11.08 4.42
CA VAL A 151 4.24 -9.89 3.65
C VAL A 151 2.95 -9.31 4.17
N ARG A 152 2.78 -8.00 4.03
CA ARG A 152 1.48 -7.33 4.15
C ARG A 152 1.18 -6.55 2.88
N VAL A 153 -0.03 -6.69 2.35
CA VAL A 153 -0.53 -5.88 1.25
C VAL A 153 -1.63 -5.00 1.81
N ASP A 154 -1.46 -3.69 1.63
CA ASP A 154 -2.42 -2.69 2.11
C ASP A 154 -3.25 -2.19 0.94
N PHE A 155 -4.55 -2.06 1.18
CA PHE A 155 -5.53 -1.71 0.17
C PHE A 155 -6.35 -0.51 0.60
N ARG A 156 -6.73 0.29 -0.39
CA ARG A 156 -7.89 1.18 -0.32
C ARG A 156 -9.04 0.58 -1.10
N VAL A 157 -10.25 0.72 -0.59
CA VAL A 157 -11.48 0.36 -1.31
C VAL A 157 -12.34 1.60 -1.41
N ASP A 158 -12.57 2.06 -2.64
CA ASP A 158 -13.32 3.28 -2.88
C ASP A 158 -14.84 3.10 -2.71
N GLU A 159 -15.59 4.19 -2.83
CA GLU A 159 -17.06 4.20 -2.71
C GLU A 159 -17.79 3.27 -3.70
N ARG A 160 -17.11 2.82 -4.77
CA ARG A 160 -17.65 1.88 -5.75
C ARG A 160 -17.28 0.43 -5.43
N ASN A 161 -16.74 0.17 -4.24
CA ASN A 161 -16.16 -1.12 -3.85
C ASN A 161 -15.00 -1.58 -4.75
N GLN A 162 -14.30 -0.65 -5.41
CA GLN A 162 -13.13 -0.99 -6.21
C GLN A 162 -11.88 -1.01 -5.32
N PRO A 163 -11.14 -2.13 -5.25
CA PRO A 163 -9.88 -2.20 -4.53
C PRO A 163 -8.72 -1.57 -5.31
N TRP A 164 -7.84 -0.89 -4.57
CA TRP A 164 -6.60 -0.26 -4.99
C TRP A 164 -5.48 -0.73 -4.07
N ILE A 165 -4.37 -1.23 -4.62
CA ILE A 165 -3.20 -1.60 -3.82
C ILE A 165 -2.43 -0.32 -3.48
N LEU A 166 -2.27 -0.04 -2.19
CA LEU A 166 -1.53 1.11 -1.69
C LEU A 166 -0.05 0.79 -1.52
N GLU A 167 0.26 -0.27 -0.75
CA GLU A 167 1.62 -0.72 -0.53
C GLU A 167 1.72 -2.25 -0.50
N VAL A 168 2.91 -2.76 -0.87
CA VAL A 168 3.33 -4.13 -0.60
C VAL A 168 4.50 -4.04 0.37
N ASN A 169 4.23 -4.30 1.63
CA ASN A 169 5.23 -4.33 2.69
C ASN A 169 5.83 -5.73 2.79
N ALA A 170 7.03 -5.91 2.25
CA ALA A 170 7.75 -7.19 2.23
C ALA A 170 8.47 -7.53 3.55
N ASN A 171 8.41 -6.66 4.56
CA ASN A 171 8.97 -6.93 5.89
C ASN A 171 8.14 -6.23 6.98
N PRO A 172 6.87 -6.62 7.17
CA PRO A 172 6.04 -6.00 8.17
C PRO A 172 6.56 -6.33 9.59
N CYS A 173 6.32 -5.40 10.52
CA CYS A 173 6.75 -5.55 11.92
C CYS A 173 6.17 -6.81 12.56
N LEU A 174 7.00 -7.51 13.33
CA LEU A 174 6.64 -8.73 14.07
C LEU A 174 6.41 -8.49 15.57
N SER A 175 6.32 -7.23 16.02
CA SER A 175 5.92 -6.97 17.42
C SER A 175 4.50 -7.50 17.68
N PRO A 176 4.17 -7.96 18.90
CA PRO A 176 2.87 -8.58 19.18
C PRO A 176 1.66 -7.71 18.83
N GLU A 177 1.79 -6.39 18.95
CA GLU A 177 0.75 -5.39 18.69
C GLU A 177 0.69 -4.96 17.21
N ALA A 178 1.66 -5.37 16.39
CA ALA A 178 1.71 -5.00 14.98
C ALA A 178 0.62 -5.72 14.17
N GLY A 179 0.19 -5.07 13.09
CA GLY A 179 -0.92 -5.57 12.26
C GLY A 179 -0.70 -6.99 11.71
N PHE A 180 0.55 -7.38 11.41
CA PHE A 180 0.85 -8.73 10.95
C PHE A 180 0.60 -9.78 12.05
N MET A 181 1.13 -9.53 13.24
CA MET A 181 0.97 -10.45 14.38
C MET A 181 -0.48 -10.49 14.88
N ALA A 182 -1.20 -9.37 14.83
CA ALA A 182 -2.64 -9.35 15.11
C ALA A 182 -3.43 -10.26 14.15
N ALA A 183 -3.13 -10.22 12.85
CA ALA A 183 -3.74 -11.11 11.86
C ALA A 183 -3.34 -12.59 12.07
N ALA A 184 -2.08 -12.84 12.43
CA ALA A 184 -1.60 -14.20 12.74
C ALA A 184 -2.30 -14.77 13.98
N ALA A 185 -2.41 -13.99 15.06
CA ALA A 185 -3.12 -14.37 16.27
C ALA A 185 -4.61 -14.63 15.99
N ARG A 186 -5.26 -13.81 15.16
CA ARG A 186 -6.64 -14.05 14.70
C ARG A 186 -6.78 -15.35 13.92
N ALA A 187 -5.74 -15.80 13.23
CA ALA A 187 -5.66 -17.10 12.56
C ALA A 187 -5.33 -18.27 13.50
N GLY A 188 -5.20 -18.03 14.81
CA GLY A 188 -4.80 -19.04 15.80
C GLY A 188 -3.31 -19.36 15.81
N LEU A 189 -2.47 -18.52 15.20
CA LEU A 189 -1.03 -18.71 15.16
C LEU A 189 -0.36 -17.96 16.32
N THR A 190 0.57 -18.64 17.00
CA THR A 190 1.43 -18.01 18.00
C THR A 190 2.67 -17.42 17.33
N ILE A 191 3.41 -16.56 18.03
CA ILE A 191 4.66 -16.00 17.51
C ILE A 191 5.69 -17.10 17.19
N GLU A 192 5.74 -18.16 18.00
CA GLU A 192 6.64 -19.29 17.79
C GLU A 192 6.31 -20.02 16.48
N HIS A 193 5.03 -20.26 16.20
CA HIS A 193 4.60 -20.87 14.94
C HIS A 193 4.92 -20.00 13.72
N VAL A 194 4.78 -18.68 13.84
CA VAL A 194 5.15 -17.73 12.78
C VAL A 194 6.66 -17.80 12.53
N VAL A 195 7.47 -17.65 13.57
CA VAL A 195 8.94 -17.66 13.47
C VAL A 195 9.44 -19.00 12.93
N GLU A 196 8.88 -20.11 13.38
CA GLU A 196 9.24 -21.44 12.88
C GLU A 196 9.00 -21.55 11.36
N ARG A 197 7.86 -21.05 10.86
CA ARG A 197 7.58 -21.06 9.42
C ARG A 197 8.56 -20.20 8.63
N LEU A 198 8.90 -19.02 9.15
CA LEU A 198 9.90 -18.15 8.53
C LEU A 198 11.28 -18.80 8.47
N LEU A 199 11.71 -19.46 9.55
CA LEU A 199 12.97 -20.20 9.58
C LEU A 199 12.97 -21.36 8.58
N ARG A 200 11.89 -22.14 8.53
CA ARG A 200 11.74 -23.24 7.57
C ARG A 200 11.76 -22.76 6.12
N ASP A 201 11.09 -21.65 5.81
CA ASP A 201 11.10 -21.04 4.48
C ASP A 201 12.49 -20.52 4.08
N ALA A 202 13.25 -19.97 5.04
CA ALA A 202 14.60 -19.47 4.79
C ALA A 202 15.64 -20.57 4.52
N VAL A 203 15.49 -21.76 5.15
CA VAL A 203 16.43 -22.89 4.96
C VAL A 203 15.96 -23.90 3.92
N GLY A 204 14.66 -23.94 3.63
CA GLY A 204 14.03 -24.82 2.65
C GLY A 204 13.97 -24.16 1.27
N SER A 205 15.11 -24.12 0.58
CA SER A 205 15.21 -23.79 -0.85
C SER A 205 15.89 -24.93 -1.60
#